data_AF-A0A409V8L1-F1
#
_entry.id   AF-A0A409V8L1-F1
#
_cell.length_a   1.000
_cell.length_b   1.000
_cell.length_c   1.000
_cell.angle_alpha   90.00
_cell.angle_beta   90.00
_cell.angle_gamma   90.00
#
_symmetry.space_group_name_H-M   'P 1'
#
loop_
_entity.id
_entity.type
_entity.pdbx_description
1 polymer ?
#
loop_
_entity_poly.entity_id
_entity_poly.type
_entity_poly.pdbx_seq_one_letter_code
_entity_poly.pdbx_strand_id
1 'polypeptide(L)'
;MMFPVMKILEGYLMSNPEKHIWRGNALRVIMVLITGMVVMVIPNFATLMALVGATCCTMLAFVLPGLFHMTIFKGSLTIYEVIIDWTLMFIGIVG
;
A
#
# COMPACT_ATOMS: atom_id res chain seq x y z
N MET A 1 -16.36 4.60 -8.78
CA MET A 1 -16.59 3.77 -7.58
C MET A 1 -15.29 3.74 -6.77
N MET A 2 -15.10 4.68 -5.84
CA MET A 2 -13.84 4.81 -5.06
C MET A 2 -14.09 5.01 -3.56
N PHE A 3 -15.34 4.78 -3.15
CA PHE A 3 -15.83 4.91 -1.78
C PHE A 3 -15.01 4.13 -0.74
N PRO A 4 -14.61 2.86 -0.97
CA PRO A 4 -13.85 2.12 0.04
C PRO A 4 -12.45 2.70 0.26
N VAL A 5 -11.74 3.07 -0.81
CA VAL A 5 -10.41 3.68 -0.71
C VAL A 5 -10.47 5.02 0.02
N MET A 6 -11.46 5.85 -0.29
CA MET A 6 -11.64 7.14 0.40
C MET A 6 -11.94 6.95 1.88
N LYS A 7 -12.75 5.97 2.28
CA LYS A 7 -13.00 5.68 3.69
C LYS A 7 -11.75 5.18 4.43
N ILE A 8 -10.94 4.34 3.79
CA ILE A 8 -9.66 3.87 4.38
C ILE A 8 -8.70 5.05 4.54
N LEU A 9 -8.59 5.92 3.53
CA LEU A 9 -7.72 7.09 3.56
C LEU A 9 -8.19 8.13 4.58
N GLU A 10 -9.50 8.38 4.67
CA GLU A 10 -10.10 9.22 5.70
C GLU A 10 -9.85 8.67 7.10
N GLY A 11 -9.96 7.35 7.29
CA GLY A 11 -9.65 6.70 8.56
C GLY A 11 -8.17 6.78 8.96
N TYR A 12 -7.25 6.73 7.99
CA TYR A 12 -5.81 6.89 8.25
C TYR A 12 -5.42 8.35 8.55
N LEU A 13 -6.01 9.31 7.83
CA LEU A 13 -5.61 10.71 7.92
C LEU A 13 -6.40 11.50 8.99
N MET A 14 -7.62 11.10 9.32
CA MET A 14 -8.50 11.82 10.24
C MET A 14 -9.32 10.87 11.14
N SER A 15 -8.96 10.79 12.42
CA SER A 15 -9.75 10.08 13.44
C SER A 15 -11.07 10.79 13.81
N ASN A 16 -11.39 11.97 13.23
CA ASN A 16 -12.52 12.82 13.63
C ASN A 16 -13.39 13.21 12.40
N PRO A 17 -14.45 12.44 12.10
CA PRO A 17 -15.18 12.52 10.82
C PRO A 17 -16.16 13.69 10.66
N GLU A 18 -16.48 14.46 11.70
CA GLU A 18 -17.65 15.36 11.65
C GLU A 18 -17.42 16.81 11.19
N LYS A 19 -16.18 17.33 11.06
CA LYS A 19 -16.02 18.80 10.94
C LYS A 19 -15.84 19.42 9.56
N HIS A 20 -15.42 18.71 8.50
CA HIS A 20 -15.15 19.40 7.21
C HIS A 20 -15.39 18.56 5.95
N ILE A 21 -16.60 18.66 5.38
CA ILE A 21 -16.96 18.14 4.04
C ILE A 21 -15.97 18.63 2.96
N TRP A 22 -15.45 19.85 3.10
CA TRP A 22 -14.43 20.44 2.22
C TRP A 22 -13.12 19.64 2.16
N ARG A 23 -12.69 19.02 3.28
CA ARG A 23 -11.46 18.21 3.31
C ARG A 23 -11.63 16.87 2.62
N GLY A 24 -12.78 16.23 2.75
CA GLY A 24 -13.10 15.01 1.99
C GLY A 24 -13.08 15.26 0.48
N ASN A 25 -13.62 16.41 0.06
CA ASN A 25 -13.58 16.80 -1.36
C ASN A 25 -12.14 17.12 -1.83
N ALA A 26 -11.32 17.77 -1.01
CA ALA A 26 -9.91 18.02 -1.31
C ALA A 26 -9.12 16.71 -1.50
N LEU A 27 -9.33 15.71 -0.65
CA LEU A 27 -8.71 14.39 -0.78
C LEU A 27 -9.10 13.69 -2.10
N ARG A 28 -10.38 13.78 -2.48
CA ARG A 28 -10.85 13.25 -3.77
C ARG A 28 -10.16 13.95 -4.93
N VAL A 29 -10.05 15.28 -4.90
CA VAL A 29 -9.37 16.06 -5.95
C VAL A 29 -7.90 15.65 -6.04
N ILE A 30 -7.18 15.57 -4.91
CA ILE A 30 -5.78 15.14 -4.87
C ILE A 30 -5.61 13.74 -5.47
N MET A 31 -6.44 12.77 -5.07
CA MET A 31 -6.35 11.42 -5.60
C MET A 31 -6.60 11.37 -7.11
N VAL A 32 -7.61 12.09 -7.61
CA VAL A 32 -7.88 12.16 -9.06
C VAL A 32 -6.72 12.82 -9.79
N LEU A 33 -6.15 13.92 -9.26
CA LEU A 33 -5.00 14.59 -9.85
C LEU A 33 -3.78 13.68 -9.92
N ILE A 34 -3.48 12.92 -8.86
CA ILE A 34 -2.36 11.96 -8.86
C ILE A 34 -2.57 10.89 -9.92
N THR A 35 -3.76 10.26 -9.96
CA THR A 35 -4.04 9.23 -10.97
C THR A 35 -3.98 9.78 -12.40
N GLY A 36 -4.47 11.00 -12.62
CA GLY A 36 -4.36 11.67 -13.92
C GLY A 36 -2.91 12.00 -14.31
N MET A 37 -2.09 12.42 -13.35
CA MET A 37 -0.66 12.67 -13.58
C MET A 37 0.08 11.39 -13.95
N VAL A 38 -0.19 10.28 -13.26
CA VAL A 38 0.38 8.96 -13.57
C VAL A 38 0.04 8.52 -15.00
N VAL A 39 -1.21 8.74 -15.43
CA VAL A 39 -1.64 8.42 -16.80
C VAL A 39 -0.97 9.32 -17.84
N MET A 40 -0.74 10.60 -17.55
CA MET A 40 -0.01 11.48 -18.47
C MET A 40 1.45 11.06 -18.66
N VAL A 41 2.09 10.51 -17.63
CA VAL A 41 3.50 10.08 -17.70
C VAL A 41 3.65 8.75 -18.45
N ILE A 42 2.68 7.83 -18.33
CA ILE A 42 2.77 6.50 -18.95
C ILE A 42 1.53 6.28 -19.84
N PRO A 43 1.63 6.48 -21.16
CA PRO A 43 0.51 6.31 -22.08
C PRO A 43 0.11 4.84 -22.30
N ASN A 44 0.93 3.88 -21.84
CA ASN A 44 0.68 2.45 -21.99
C ASN A 44 0.14 1.82 -20.70
N PHE A 45 -1.14 1.41 -20.73
CA PHE A 45 -1.80 0.74 -19.62
C PHE A 45 -1.11 -0.56 -19.17
N ALA A 46 -0.48 -1.29 -20.09
CA ALA A 46 0.21 -2.53 -19.74
C ALA A 46 1.41 -2.28 -18.82
N THR A 47 2.18 -1.22 -19.10
CA THR A 47 3.32 -0.81 -18.27
C THR A 47 2.86 -0.31 -16.90
N LEU A 48 1.75 0.45 -16.86
CA LEU A 48 1.15 0.88 -15.60
C LEU A 48 0.71 -0.29 -14.73
N MET A 49 -0.03 -1.24 -15.31
CA MET A 49 -0.52 -2.41 -14.57
C MET A 49 0.62 -3.34 -14.13
N ALA A 50 1.66 -3.50 -14.96
CA ALA A 50 2.85 -4.25 -14.61
C ALA A 50 3.62 -3.60 -13.46
N LEU A 51 3.81 -2.27 -13.48
CA LEU A 51 4.52 -1.53 -12.44
C LEU A 51 3.73 -1.52 -11.11
N VAL A 52 2.42 -1.27 -11.16
CA VAL A 52 1.56 -1.30 -9.97
C VAL A 52 1.49 -2.72 -9.39
N GLY A 53 1.41 -3.75 -10.26
CA GLY A 53 1.43 -5.15 -9.84
C GLY A 53 2.76 -5.54 -9.20
N ALA A 54 3.88 -5.21 -9.83
CA ALA A 54 5.21 -5.49 -9.32
C ALA A 54 5.53 -4.75 -8.01
N THR A 55 4.91 -3.59 -7.73
CA THR A 55 5.16 -2.85 -6.48
C THR A 55 4.17 -3.18 -5.37
N CYS A 56 2.86 -3.14 -5.66
CA CYS A 56 1.82 -3.34 -4.65
C CYS A 56 1.63 -4.83 -4.30
N CYS A 57 1.68 -5.73 -5.30
CA CYS A 57 1.47 -7.15 -5.06
C CYS A 57 2.66 -7.78 -4.36
N THR A 58 3.89 -7.45 -4.73
CA THR A 58 5.10 -7.96 -4.04
C THR A 58 5.15 -7.48 -2.60
N MET A 59 4.82 -6.20 -2.35
CA MET A 59 4.75 -5.65 -1.01
C MET A 59 3.70 -6.37 -0.15
N LEU A 60 2.50 -6.60 -0.69
CA LEU A 60 1.46 -7.32 0.06
C LEU A 60 1.75 -8.82 0.21
N ALA A 61 2.30 -9.48 -0.81
CA ALA A 61 2.52 -10.93 -0.81
C ALA A 61 3.76 -11.35 0.00
N PHE A 62 4.80 -10.53 0.05
CA PHE A 62 6.06 -10.87 0.73
C PHE A 62 6.25 -10.13 2.05
N VAL A 63 5.91 -8.84 2.13
CA VAL A 63 6.17 -8.03 3.34
C VAL A 63 5.11 -8.26 4.41
N LEU A 64 3.84 -8.35 4.02
CA LEU A 64 2.72 -8.53 4.96
C LEU A 64 2.80 -9.85 5.77
N PRO A 65 3.05 -11.04 5.18
CA PRO A 65 3.13 -12.27 5.97
C PRO A 65 4.32 -12.27 6.95
N GLY A 66 5.48 -11.72 6.56
CA GLY A 66 6.63 -11.60 7.47
C GLY A 66 6.36 -10.64 8.64
N LEU A 67 5.67 -9.51 8.39
CA LEU A 67 5.25 -8.61 9.46
C LEU A 67 4.27 -9.28 10.44
N PHE A 68 3.33 -10.09 9.95
CA PHE A 68 2.41 -10.82 10.81
C PHE A 68 3.10 -11.94 11.58
N HIS A 69 4.02 -12.67 10.95
CA HIS A 69 4.81 -13.73 11.61
C HIS A 69 5.61 -13.15 12.77
N MET A 70 6.37 -12.09 12.52
CA MET A 70 7.21 -11.44 13.52
C MET A 70 6.40 -10.76 14.65
N THR A 71 5.21 -10.25 14.35
CA THR A 71 4.32 -9.64 15.35
C THR A 71 3.66 -10.67 16.26
N ILE A 72 3.25 -11.83 15.72
CA ILE A 72 2.57 -12.89 16.48
C ILE A 72 3.57 -13.74 17.28
N PHE A 73 4.75 -14.04 16.72
CA PHE A 73 5.74 -14.94 17.35
C PHE A 73 6.78 -14.24 18.23
N LYS A 74 6.61 -12.94 18.52
CA LYS A 74 7.58 -12.02 19.17
C LYS A 74 8.26 -12.50 20.48
N GLY A 75 7.83 -13.61 21.08
CA GLY A 75 8.41 -14.22 22.28
C GLY A 75 9.20 -15.53 22.09
N SER A 76 9.17 -16.16 20.92
CA SER A 76 9.83 -17.46 20.67
C SER A 76 10.34 -17.60 19.24
N LEU A 77 10.91 -16.52 18.69
CA LEU A 77 11.39 -16.52 17.30
C LEU A 77 12.74 -17.22 17.18
N THR A 78 12.79 -18.18 16.26
CA THR A 78 14.01 -18.86 15.85
C THR A 78 14.76 -17.96 14.86
N ILE A 79 16.09 -17.85 14.96
CA ILE A 79 16.92 -17.00 14.06
C ILE A 79 16.69 -17.35 12.57
N TYR A 80 16.36 -18.61 12.27
CA TYR A 80 16.02 -19.07 10.93
C TYR A 80 14.79 -18.38 10.32
N GLU A 81 13.77 -18.10 11.11
CA GLU A 81 12.53 -17.48 10.63
C GLU A 81 12.76 -16.00 10.31
N VAL A 82 13.56 -15.31 11.12
CA VAL A 82 13.99 -13.93 10.87
C VAL A 82 14.78 -13.80 9.57
N ILE A 83 15.65 -14.79 9.26
CA ILE A 83 16.41 -14.81 8.01
C ILE A 83 15.48 -15.01 6.80
N ILE A 84 14.46 -15.87 6.92
CA ILE A 84 13.48 -16.09 5.85
C ILE A 84 12.66 -14.81 5.60
N ASP A 85 12.17 -14.16 6.66
CA ASP A 85 11.43 -12.90 6.52
C ASP A 85 12.29 -11.79 5.88
N TRP A 86 13.57 -11.70 6.24
CA TRP A 86 14.50 -10.73 5.66
C TRP A 86 14.79 -11.02 4.18
N THR A 87 14.97 -12.28 3.80
CA THR A 87 15.19 -12.64 2.39
C THR A 87 13.95 -12.40 1.55
N LEU A 88 12.75 -12.70 2.05
CA LEU A 88 11.48 -12.40 1.38
C LEU A 88 11.26 -10.89 1.22
N MET A 89 11.60 -10.09 2.23
CA MET A 89 11.55 -8.62 2.15
C MET A 89 12.51 -8.08 1.10
N PHE A 90 13.73 -8.62 1.02
CA PHE A 90 14.70 -8.25 -0.02
C PHE A 90 14.21 -8.64 -1.42
N ILE A 91 13.65 -9.85 -1.59
CA ILE A 91 13.10 -10.32 -2.86
C ILE A 91 11.93 -9.43 -3.31
N GLY A 92 11.07 -9.01 -2.37
CA GLY A 92 9.96 -8.09 -2.64
C GLY A 92 10.38 -6.65 -2.96
N ILE A 93 11.59 -6.22 -2.56
CA ILE A 93 12.16 -4.91 -2.94
C ILE A 93 12.83 -4.95 -4.31
N VAL A 94 13.40 -6.10 -4.68
CA VAL A 94 14.14 -6.29 -5.93
C VAL A 94 13.21 -6.67 -7.11
N GLY A 95 12.11 -7.37 -6.83
CA GLY A 95 11.10 -7.74 -7.83
C GLY A 95 10.05 -6.67 -8.07
#